data_AF-A0A0L8GV48-F1
#
_entry.id   AF-A0A0L8GV48-F1
#
_cell.length_a   1.000
_cell.length_b   1.000
_cell.length_c   1.000
_cell.angle_alpha   90.00
_cell.angle_beta   90.00
_cell.angle_gamma   90.00
#
_symmetry.space_group_name_H-M   'P 1'
#
loop_
_entity.id
_entity.type
_entity.pdbx_description
1 polymer ?
#
loop_
_entity_poly.entity_id
_entity_poly.type
_entity_poly.pdbx_seq_one_letter_code
_entity_poly.pdbx_strand_id
1 'polypeptide(L)' 'KYKDLEIEISKMWNLQTKTIPIVIGTLGMSAKRADYYLAQIPGNPKMAEVQKIVLMGTARILRKILSM' A
#
# COMPACT_ATOMS: atom_id res chain seq x y z
N LYS A 1 8.05 -9.32 -10.59
CA LYS A 1 7.59 -8.01 -11.14
C LYS A 1 8.13 -6.80 -10.35
N TYR A 2 8.40 -6.90 -9.04
CA TYR A 2 8.87 -5.75 -8.24
C TYR A 2 10.34 -5.84 -7.76
N LYS A 3 11.10 -6.83 -8.25
CA LYS A 3 12.51 -7.01 -7.84
C LYS A 3 13.39 -5.86 -8.32
N ASP A 4 13.16 -5.38 -9.54
CA ASP A 4 13.96 -4.28 -10.10
C ASP A 4 13.78 -3.00 -9.28
N LEU A 5 12.52 -2.72 -8.88
CA LEU A 5 12.20 -1.62 -7.96
C LEU A 5 12.90 -1.77 -6.60
N GLU A 6 12.90 -2.98 -6.03
CA GLU A 6 13.59 -3.25 -4.77
C GLU A 6 15.09 -3.00 -4.87
N ILE A 7 15.72 -3.39 -5.99
CA ILE A 7 17.14 -3.17 -6.28
C ILE A 7 17.42 -1.67 -6.44
N GLU A 8 16.57 -0.96 -7.17
CA GLU A 8 16.73 0.47 -7.45
C GLU A 8 16.63 1.31 -6.17
N ILE A 9 15.61 1.04 -5.32
CA ILE A 9 15.46 1.70 -4.02
C ILE A 9 16.61 1.34 -3.09
N SER A 10 17.03 0.07 -3.05
CA SER A 10 18.16 -0.34 -2.20
C SER A 10 19.45 0.38 -2.59
N LYS A 11 19.70 0.56 -3.89
CA LYS A 11 20.86 1.31 -4.39
C LYS A 11 20.77 2.80 -4.09
N MET A 12 19.58 3.40 -4.28
CA MET A 12 19.37 4.83 -4.08
C MET A 12 19.55 5.25 -2.61
N TRP A 13 19.09 4.43 -1.69
CA TRP A 13 19.12 4.74 -0.26
C TRP A 13 20.26 4.04 0.49
N ASN A 14 21.01 3.16 -0.18
CA ASN A 14 22.05 2.31 0.41
C ASN A 14 21.55 1.54 1.65
N LEU A 15 20.30 1.06 1.59
CA LEU A 15 19.60 0.37 2.67
C LEU A 15 18.99 -0.95 2.17
N GLN A 16 18.91 -1.94 3.05
CA GLN A 16 18.22 -3.20 2.75
C GLN A 16 16.72 -2.94 2.58
N THR A 17 16.22 -3.05 1.36
CA THR A 17 14.80 -2.81 1.03
C THR A 17 14.10 -4.13 0.76
N LYS A 18 12.83 -4.24 1.16
CA LYS A 18 11.95 -5.38 0.83
C LYS A 18 10.65 -4.85 0.24
N THR A 19 10.29 -5.28 -0.96
CA THR A 19 9.04 -4.84 -1.61
C THR A 19 7.92 -5.82 -1.35
N ILE A 20 6.81 -5.34 -0.78
CA ILE A 20 5.62 -6.15 -0.50
C ILE A 20 4.47 -5.64 -1.38
N PRO A 21 4.00 -6.42 -2.36
CA PRO A 21 2.85 -6.03 -3.16
C PRO A 21 1.56 -6.25 -2.36
N ILE A 22 0.85 -5.17 -2.06
CA ILE A 22 -0.44 -5.20 -1.38
C ILE A 22 -1.49 -4.57 -2.31
N VAL A 23 -2.57 -5.30 -2.58
CA VAL A 23 -3.73 -4.77 -3.32
C VAL A 23 -4.84 -4.44 -2.32
N ILE A 24 -5.17 -3.16 -2.23
CA ILE A 24 -6.22 -2.64 -1.34
C ILE A 24 -7.36 -2.14 -2.22
N GLY A 25 -8.50 -2.83 -2.17
CA GLY A 25 -9.73 -2.39 -2.80
C GLY A 25 -10.60 -1.57 -1.84
N THR A 26 -11.61 -0.91 -2.39
CA THR A 26 -12.64 -0.19 -1.60
C THR A 26 -13.42 -1.12 -0.68
N LEU A 27 -13.70 -2.34 -1.15
CA LEU A 27 -14.46 -3.37 -0.43
C LEU A 27 -13.61 -4.21 0.54
N GLY A 28 -12.28 -4.04 0.53
CA GLY A 28 -11.38 -4.82 1.36
C GLY A 28 -9.99 -4.98 0.74
N MET A 29 -9.04 -5.44 1.55
CA MET A 29 -7.69 -5.77 1.10
C MET A 29 -7.60 -7.25 0.75
N SER A 30 -7.23 -7.56 -0.49
CA SER A 30 -7.09 -8.94 -0.98
C SER A 30 -5.61 -9.31 -1.08
N ALA A 31 -4.91 -9.34 0.05
CA ALA A 31 -3.55 -9.87 0.11
C ALA A 31 -3.49 -10.98 1.16
N LYS A 32 -3.14 -12.20 0.73
CA LYS A 32 -2.83 -13.30 1.66
C LYS A 32 -1.71 -12.81 2.60
N ARG A 33 -1.93 -12.92 3.91
CA ARG A 33 -1.00 -12.47 4.97
C ARG A 33 -0.77 -10.96 5.05
N ALA A 34 -1.76 -10.14 4.66
CA ALA A 34 -1.61 -8.68 4.77
C ALA A 34 -1.23 -8.21 6.19
N ASP A 35 -1.81 -8.82 7.23
CA ASP A 35 -1.49 -8.51 8.62
C ASP A 35 -0.01 -8.76 8.96
N TYR A 36 0.54 -9.87 8.48
CA TYR A 36 1.97 -10.20 8.65
C TYR A 36 2.88 -9.17 7.96
N TYR A 37 2.43 -8.62 6.83
CA TYR A 37 3.19 -7.60 6.12
C TYR A 37 3.08 -6.23 6.76
N LEU A 38 1.90 -5.83 7.25
CA LEU A 38 1.72 -4.59 8.00
C LEU A 38 2.51 -4.60 9.30
N ALA A 39 2.61 -5.74 9.98
CA ALA A 39 3.41 -5.90 11.20
C ALA A 39 4.93 -5.72 10.97
N GLN A 40 5.42 -5.83 9.73
CA GLN A 40 6.83 -5.56 9.39
C GLN A 40 7.11 -4.07 9.22
N ILE A 41 6.08 -3.21 9.12
CA ILE A 41 6.25 -1.77 8.98
C ILE A 41 6.39 -1.16 10.39
N PRO A 42 7.46 -0.39 10.66
CA PRO A 42 7.61 0.33 11.92
C PRO A 42 6.38 1.20 12.20
N GLY A 43 5.86 1.14 13.43
CA GLY A 43 4.64 1.84 13.83
C GLY A 43 3.37 0.99 13.77
N ASN A 44 3.44 -0.26 13.30
CA ASN A 44 2.35 -1.23 13.28
C ASN A 44 1.01 -0.65 12.75
N PRO A 45 0.99 -0.15 11.50
CA PRO A 45 -0.18 0.48 10.92
C PRO A 45 -1.38 -0.46 10.93
N LYS A 46 -2.53 0.03 11.39
CA LYS A 46 -3.75 -0.79 11.43
C LYS A 46 -4.35 -0.94 10.04
N MET A 47 -4.75 -2.15 9.70
CA MET A 47 -5.42 -2.46 8.43
C MET A 47 -6.63 -1.56 8.16
N ALA A 48 -7.43 -1.26 9.18
CA ALA A 48 -8.58 -0.36 9.08
C ALA A 48 -8.19 1.07 8.65
N GLU A 49 -7.06 1.59 9.14
CA GLU A 49 -6.58 2.93 8.79
C GLU A 49 -6.09 2.97 7.34
N VAL A 50 -5.35 1.95 6.94
CA VAL A 50 -4.89 1.77 5.55
C VAL A 50 -6.07 1.73 4.59
N GLN A 51 -7.11 0.93 4.89
CA GLN A 51 -8.31 0.86 4.05
C GLN A 51 -9.09 2.17 4.03
N LYS A 52 -9.18 2.87 5.17
CA LYS A 52 -9.83 4.20 5.24
C LYS A 52 -9.15 5.20 4.31
N ILE A 53 -7.82 5.24 4.30
CA ILE A 53 -7.04 6.13 3.41
C ILE A 53 -7.34 5.81 1.95
N VAL A 54 -7.32 4.53 1.57
CA VAL A 54 -7.61 4.12 0.20
C VAL A 54 -9.04 4.50 -0.19
N LEU A 55 -10.03 4.23 0.65
CA LEU A 55 -11.43 4.56 0.40
C LEU A 55 -11.63 6.07 0.19
N MET A 56 -11.04 6.90 1.05
CA MET A 56 -11.10 8.36 0.91
C MET A 56 -10.43 8.83 -0.38
N GLY A 57 -9.27 8.26 -0.73
CA GLY A 57 -8.57 8.54 -1.97
C GLY A 57 -9.41 8.20 -3.20
N THR A 58 -10.01 7.01 -3.24
CA THR A 58 -10.89 6.58 -4.33
C THR A 58 -12.14 7.44 -4.41
N ALA A 59 -12.80 7.73 -3.28
CA ALA A 59 -13.98 8.58 -3.24
C ALA A 59 -13.68 10.02 -3.70
N ARG A 60 -12.46 10.53 -3.45
CA ARG A 60 -12.01 11.83 -3.97
C ARG A 60 -11.81 11.79 -5.48
N ILE A 61 -11.18 10.75 -6.02
CA ILE A 61 -10.99 10.57 -7.47
C ILE A 61 -12.36 10.47 -8.16
N LEU A 62 -13.25 9.63 -7.64
CA LEU A 62 -14.61 9.47 -8.16
C LEU A 62 -15.38 10.78 -8.14
N ARG A 63 -15.34 11.53 -7.03
CA ARG A 63 -15.95 12.86 -6.97
C ARG A 63 -15.39 13.78 -8.04
N LYS A 64 -14.08 13.84 -8.22
CA LYS A 64 -13.47 14.69 -9.26
C LYS A 64 -13.95 14.34 -10.67
N ILE A 65 -14.12 13.06 -10.98
CA ILE A 65 -14.55 12.59 -12.30
C ILE A 65 -16.06 12.82 -12.51
N LEU A 66 -16.87 12.56 -11.48
CA LEU A 66 -18.33 12.65 -11.54
C LEU A 66 -18.88 14.07 -11.32
N SER A 67 -18.05 14.99 -10.80
CA SER A 67 -18.38 16.41 -10.69
C SER A 67 -17.93 17.22 -11.91
N MET A 68 -17.52 16.54 -12.99
CA MET A 68 -17.36 17.13 -14.32
C MET A 68 -18.71 17.23 -15.03
#